data_AF-A0A411YCA3-F1
#
_entry.id   AF-A0A411YCA3-F1
#
_cell.length_a   1.000
_cell.length_b   1.000
_cell.length_c   1.000
_cell.angle_alpha   90.00
_cell.angle_beta   90.00
_cell.angle_gamma   90.00
#
_symmetry.space_group_name_H-M   'P 1'
#
loop_
_entity.id
_entity.type
_entity.pdbx_description
1 polymer ?
#
loop_
_entity_poly.entity_id
_entity_poly.type
_entity_poly.pdbx_seq_one_letter_code
_entity_poly.pdbx_strand_id
1 'polypeptide(L)' 'MGDAKRDIGAVLGDSLTRRGIAQWWQTPNRLLNGRRPLDAIADGDRDGVREAADAFDAGTYQ' A
#
# COMPACT_ATOMS: atom_id res chain seq x y z
N MET A 1 -14.64 0.36 -2.80
CA MET A 1 -13.44 1.00 -2.21
C MET A 1 -12.99 0.36 -0.90
N GLY A 2 -13.90 0.06 0.04
CA GLY A 2 -13.54 -0.50 1.35
C GLY A 2 -12.86 -1.87 1.29
N ASP A 3 -13.25 -2.73 0.35
CA ASP A 3 -12.71 -4.09 0.21
C ASP A 3 -11.26 -4.09 -0.26
N ALA A 4 -10.92 -3.27 -1.25
CA ALA A 4 -9.54 -3.20 -1.77
C ALA A 4 -8.54 -2.72 -0.70
N LYS A 5 -8.92 -1.75 0.12
CA LYS A 5 -8.09 -1.31 1.26
C LYS A 5 -7.90 -2.39 2.31
N ARG A 6 -8.92 -3.22 2.55
CA ARG A 6 -8.84 -4.33 3.51
C ARG A 6 -7.93 -5.43 2.98
N ASP A 7 -8.07 -5.82 1.72
CA ASP A 7 -7.22 -6.84 1.08
C ASP A 7 -5.74 -6.44 1.10
N ILE A 8 -5.45 -5.19 0.74
CA ILE A 8 -4.07 -4.67 0.69
C ILE A 8 -3.53 -4.46 2.12
N GLY A 9 -4.37 -4.02 3.04
CA GLY A 9 -4.02 -3.94 4.46
C GLY A 9 -3.72 -5.31 5.08
N ALA A 10 -4.31 -6.40 4.58
CA ALA A 10 -4.01 -7.75 5.03
C ALA A 10 -2.61 -8.21 4.62
N VAL A 11 -2.17 -7.89 3.39
CA VAL A 11 -0.79 -8.15 2.92
C VAL A 11 0.21 -7.46 3.83
N LEU A 12 0.01 -6.16 4.08
CA LEU A 12 0.90 -5.38 4.94
C LEU A 12 0.81 -5.79 6.42
N GLY A 13 -0.24 -6.52 6.83
CA GLY A 13 -0.49 -6.87 8.22
C GLY A 13 0.46 -7.92 8.78
N ASP A 14 1.15 -8.68 7.91
CA ASP A 14 2.23 -9.57 8.31
C ASP A 14 3.47 -8.76 8.74
N SER A 15 3.82 -7.76 7.93
CA SER A 15 5.01 -6.93 8.12
C SER A 15 4.82 -5.67 9.00
N LEU A 16 3.60 -5.11 9.10
CA LEU A 16 3.33 -3.83 9.75
C LEU A 16 2.25 -3.91 10.83
N THR A 17 2.46 -3.15 11.90
CA THR A 17 1.39 -2.86 12.86
C THR A 17 0.25 -2.07 12.20
N ARG A 18 -0.96 -2.07 12.79
CA ARG A 18 -2.10 -1.27 12.29
C ARG A 18 -1.76 0.20 12.08
N ARG A 19 -0.93 0.78 12.95
CA ARG A 19 -0.44 2.17 12.81
C ARG A 19 0.54 2.31 11.64
N GLY A 20 1.39 1.30 11.43
CA GLY A 20 2.28 1.21 10.27
C GLY A 20 1.51 1.17 8.96
N ILE A 21 0.46 0.34 8.87
CA ILE A 21 -0.44 0.29 7.71
C ILE A 21 -1.05 1.67 7.45
N ALA A 22 -1.60 2.32 8.49
CA ALA A 22 -2.20 3.65 8.36
C ALA A 22 -1.22 4.72 7.88
N GLN A 23 0.06 4.63 8.31
CA GLN A 23 1.13 5.49 7.81
C GLN A 23 1.49 5.18 6.36
N TRP A 24 1.68 3.91 6.02
CA TRP A 24 2.03 3.48 4.66
C TRP A 24 1.03 4.02 3.62
N TRP A 25 -0.27 3.98 3.94
CA TRP A 25 -1.30 4.55 3.07
C TRP A 25 -1.15 6.07 2.81
N GLN A 26 -0.61 6.80 3.78
CA GLN A 26 -0.49 8.26 3.76
C GLN A 26 0.89 8.75 3.34
N THR A 27 1.89 7.87 3.28
CA THR A 27 3.25 8.20 2.91
C THR A 27 3.45 8.08 1.39
N PRO A 28 4.18 9.00 0.75
CA PRO A 28 4.58 8.87 -0.65
C PRO A 28 5.29 7.55 -0.92
N ASN A 29 4.83 6.80 -1.93
CA ASN A 29 5.42 5.53 -2.32
C ASN A 29 6.17 5.68 -3.65
N ARG A 30 7.45 5.29 -3.69
CA ARG A 30 8.31 5.40 -4.87
C ARG A 30 7.80 4.56 -6.05
N LEU A 31 7.25 3.38 -5.78
CA LEU A 31 6.66 2.50 -6.80
C LEU A 31 5.38 3.09 -7.41
N LEU A 32 4.75 4.03 -6.71
CA LEU A 32 3.58 4.76 -7.19
C LEU A 32 3.95 6.13 -7.79
N ASN A 33 5.20 6.29 -8.25
CA ASN A 33 5.75 7.55 -8.77
C ASN A 33 5.68 8.70 -7.76
N GLY A 34 5.87 8.39 -6.47
CA GLY A 34 5.78 9.37 -5.38
C GLY A 34 4.36 9.71 -4.94
N ARG A 35 3.33 9.09 -5.52
CA ARG A 35 1.94 9.24 -5.03
C ARG A 35 1.74 8.50 -3.72
N ARG A 36 0.79 8.97 -2.92
CA ARG A 36 0.35 8.23 -1.72
C ARG A 36 -0.51 7.05 -2.18
N PRO A 37 -0.34 5.85 -1.60
CA PRO A 37 -1.19 4.70 -1.90
C PRO A 37 -2.68 5.00 -1.74
N LEU A 38 -3.04 5.88 -0.79
CA LEU A 38 -4.41 6.32 -0.57
C LEU A 38 -4.99 7.10 -1.77
N ASP A 39 -4.18 7.91 -2.43
CA ASP A 39 -4.64 8.69 -3.59
C ASP A 39 -4.67 7.79 -4.83
N ALA A 40 -3.66 6.93 -5.02
CA ALA A 40 -3.63 6.00 -6.13
C ALA A 40 -4.84 5.04 -6.11
N ILE A 41 -5.22 4.53 -4.94
CA ILE A 41 -6.43 3.71 -4.81
C ILE A 41 -7.71 4.53 -5.00
N ALA A 42 -7.70 5.83 -4.64
CA ALA A 42 -8.78 6.78 -4.91
C ALA A 42 -9.03 6.96 -6.41
N ASP A 43 -7.94 7.00 -7.19
CA ASP A 43 -7.95 7.16 -8.64
C ASP A 43 -8.24 5.85 -9.40
N GLY A 44 -8.45 4.73 -8.68
CA GLY A 44 -8.75 3.42 -9.26
C GLY A 44 -7.52 2.58 -9.61
N ASP A 45 -6.30 3.04 -9.30
CA ASP A 45 -5.04 2.33 -9.50
C ASP A 45 -4.82 1.26 -8.41
N ARG A 46 -5.75 0.30 -8.33
CA ARG A 46 -5.71 -0.78 -7.33
C ARG A 46 -4.50 -1.69 -7.55
N ASP A 47 -4.21 -2.02 -8.80
CA ASP A 47 -3.18 -3.00 -9.15
C ASP A 47 -1.78 -2.47 -8.82
N GLY A 48 -1.48 -1.19 -9.11
CA GLY A 48 -0.21 -0.58 -8.71
C GLY A 48 -0.04 -0.50 -7.20
N VAL A 49 -1.12 -0.21 -6.45
CA VAL A 49 -1.06 -0.21 -4.97
C VAL A 49 -0.85 -1.61 -4.41
N ARG A 50 -1.45 -2.63 -5.03
CA ARG A 50 -1.25 -4.03 -4.66
C ARG A 50 0.19 -4.45 -4.89
N GLU A 51 0.75 -4.17 -6.06
CA GLU A 51 2.14 -4.44 -6.39
C GLU A 51 3.10 -3.76 -5.40
N ALA A 52 2.83 -2.50 -5.06
CA ALA A 52 3.65 -1.77 -4.10
C ALA A 52 3.58 -2.35 -2.67
N ALA A 53 2.45 -2.94 -2.27
CA ALA A 53 2.30 -3.61 -0.99
C ALA A 53 2.99 -4.98 -0.99
N ASP A 54 2.85 -5.76 -2.06
CA ASP A 54 3.52 -7.05 -2.22
C ASP A 54 5.06 -6.87 -2.25
N ALA A 55 5.56 -5.81 -2.90
CA ALA A 55 7.00 -5.47 -2.89
C ALA A 55 7.51 -4.99 -1.53
N PHE A 56 6.65 -4.37 -0.72
CA PHE A 56 6.99 -3.98 0.65
C PHE A 56 7.10 -5.21 1.56
N ASP A 57 6.17 -6.14 1.45
CA ASP A 57 6.14 -7.38 2.23
C ASP A 57 7.27 -8.35 1.85
N ALA A 58 7.59 -8.46 0.56
CA ALA A 58 8.70 -9.28 0.06
C ALA A 58 10.11 -8.78 0.50
N GLY A 59 10.20 -7.65 1.21
CA GLY A 59 11.46 -7.08 1.68
C GLY A 59 12.37 -6.53 0.56
N THR A 60 11.87 -6.46 -0.67
CA THR A 60 12.55 -5.87 -1.85
C THR A 60 12.49 -4.34 -1.88
N TYR A 61 12.12 -3.72 -0.76
CA TYR A 61 12.10 -2.27 -0.56
C TYR A 61 13.51 -1.75 -0.24
N GLN A 62 14.27 -1.36 -1.26
CA GLN A 62 15.53 -0.58 -1.13
C GLN A 62 15.33 0.92 -1.42
#